data_AF-A0A2M8CB73-F1
#
_entry.id   AF-A0A2M8CB73-F1
#
_cell.length_a   1.000
_cell.length_b   1.000
_cell.length_c   1.000
_cell.angle_alpha   90.00
_cell.angle_beta   90.00
_cell.angle_gamma   90.00
#
_symmetry.space_group_name_H-M   'P 1'
#
loop_
_entity.id
_entity.type
_entity.pdbx_description
1 polymer ?
#
loop_
_entity_poly.entity_id
_entity_poly.type
_entity_poly.pdbx_seq_one_letter_code
_entity_poly.pdbx_strand_id
1 'polypeptide(L)'
;TNTGAVAMWSVIGIGLFNSIMWSNIFTLSIAGLGKHTSQGSSLLVMMILGGALLPIFMGMIADNYSVHLSFIIPVFSYLYIAFYGLDGYKPFPHHKMVEVLEEDYP
;
A
#
# COMPACT_ATOMS: atom_id res chain seq x y z
N THR A 1 26.07 17.42 16.33
CA THR A 1 25.62 16.34 17.24
C THR A 1 24.11 16.10 17.26
N ASN A 2 23.26 16.96 16.66
CA ASN A 2 21.80 16.73 16.62
C ASN A 2 21.30 15.89 15.43
N THR A 3 22.12 15.67 14.41
CA THR A 3 21.72 14.95 13.18
C THR A 3 21.41 13.46 13.43
N GLY A 4 22.11 12.81 14.38
CA GLY A 4 21.91 11.39 14.68
C GLY A 4 20.58 11.08 15.37
N ALA A 5 20.17 11.92 16.33
CA ALA A 5 18.89 11.75 17.02
C ALA A 5 17.71 12.00 16.06
N VAL A 6 17.80 13.04 15.23
CA VAL A 6 16.78 13.32 14.21
C VAL A 6 16.68 12.20 13.19
N ALA A 7 17.81 11.63 12.74
CA ALA A 7 17.82 10.49 11.83
C ALA A 7 17.17 9.24 12.48
N MET A 8 17.49 8.95 13.74
CA MET A 8 16.89 7.84 14.49
C MET A 8 15.36 7.97 14.59
N TRP A 9 14.87 9.13 15.04
CA TRP A 9 13.44 9.39 15.13
C TRP A 9 12.75 9.35 13.77
N SER A 10 13.40 9.83 12.71
CA SER A 10 12.85 9.79 11.34
C SER A 10 12.69 8.37 10.83
N VAL A 11 13.69 7.50 11.02
CA VAL A 11 13.62 6.09 10.59
C VAL A 11 12.53 5.34 11.35
N ILE A 12 12.39 5.58 12.66
CA ILE A 12 11.30 5.00 13.47
C ILE A 12 9.94 5.48 12.94
N GLY A 13 9.80 6.77 12.66
CA GLY A 13 8.58 7.35 12.08
C GLY A 13 8.23 6.70 10.74
N ILE A 14 9.20 6.58 9.83
CA ILE A 14 9.01 5.93 8.52
C ILE A 14 8.53 4.48 8.70
N GLY A 15 9.14 3.72 9.61
CA GLY A 15 8.72 2.35 9.91
C GLY A 15 7.29 2.26 10.45
N LEU A 16 6.93 3.17 11.37
CA LEU A 16 5.58 3.25 11.93
C LEU A 16 4.52 3.54 10.86
N PHE A 17 4.75 4.56 10.03
CA PHE A 17 3.80 4.93 8.98
C PHE A 17 3.64 3.83 7.92
N ASN A 18 4.74 3.17 7.53
CA ASN A 18 4.70 2.12 6.52
C ASN A 18 3.88 0.89 6.99
N SER A 19 3.98 0.52 8.28
CA SER A 19 3.17 -0.56 8.86
C SER A 19 1.67 -0.26 8.86
N ILE A 20 1.28 0.95 9.27
CA ILE A 20 -0.13 1.38 9.30
C ILE A 20 -0.71 1.47 7.89
N MET A 21 0.07 2.00 6.95
CA MET A 21 -0.32 2.15 5.55
C MET A 21 -0.68 0.81 4.90
N TRP A 22 0.18 -0.21 5.04
CA TRP A 22 -0.10 -1.53 4.48
C TRP A 22 -1.35 -2.18 5.09
N SER A 23 -1.51 -2.10 6.42
CA SER A 23 -2.68 -2.63 7.13
C SER A 23 -4.00 -1.98 6.67
N ASN A 24 -3.98 -0.66 6.45
CA ASN A 24 -5.15 0.07 5.96
C ASN A 24 -5.47 -0.29 4.50
N ILE A 25 -4.46 -0.33 3.62
CA ILE A 25 -4.64 -0.73 2.22
C ILE A 25 -5.23 -2.13 2.13
N PHE A 26 -4.69 -3.08 2.90
CA PHE A 26 -5.17 -4.45 2.89
C PHE A 26 -6.64 -4.53 3.29
N THR A 27 -7.00 -3.88 4.40
CA THR A 27 -8.38 -3.83 4.91
C THR A 27 -9.33 -3.18 3.91
N LEU A 28 -8.95 -2.02 3.34
CA LEU A 28 -9.76 -1.30 2.35
C LEU A 28 -9.93 -2.09 1.05
N SER A 29 -8.91 -2.81 0.61
CA SER A 29 -8.93 -3.54 -0.66
C SER A 29 -9.81 -4.79 -0.62
N ILE A 30 -10.03 -5.36 0.57
CA ILE A 30 -10.91 -6.52 0.76
C ILE A 30 -12.31 -6.14 1.29
N ALA A 31 -12.51 -4.87 1.68
CA ALA A 31 -13.78 -4.40 2.19
C ALA A 31 -14.86 -4.51 1.11
N GLY A 32 -15.95 -5.24 1.41
CA GLY A 32 -17.10 -5.39 0.52
C GLY A 32 -17.00 -6.47 -0.56
N LEU A 33 -15.95 -7.29 -0.54
CA LEU A 33 -15.79 -8.41 -1.49
C LEU A 33 -16.62 -9.66 -1.12
N GLY A 34 -17.18 -9.73 0.09
CA GLY A 34 -18.02 -10.85 0.54
C GLY A 34 -17.34 -12.21 0.39
N LYS A 35 -17.99 -13.15 -0.29
CA LYS A 35 -17.46 -14.47 -0.66
C LYS A 35 -16.10 -14.46 -1.36
N HIS A 36 -15.72 -13.36 -2.03
CA HIS A 36 -14.45 -13.23 -2.74
C HIS A 36 -13.31 -12.64 -1.89
N THR A 37 -13.54 -12.31 -0.62
CA THR A 37 -12.54 -11.72 0.30
C THR A 37 -11.25 -12.56 0.41
N SER A 38 -11.40 -13.89 0.42
CA SER A 38 -10.25 -14.82 0.46
C SER A 38 -9.43 -14.82 -0.85
N GLN A 39 -10.09 -14.68 -2.00
CA GLN A 39 -9.40 -14.55 -3.29
C GLN A 39 -8.79 -13.15 -3.49
N GLY A 40 -9.47 -12.10 -3.04
CA GLY A 40 -8.95 -10.72 -3.10
C GLY A 40 -7.68 -10.55 -2.24
N SER A 41 -7.70 -11.05 -1.00
CA SER A 41 -6.53 -11.01 -0.11
C SER A 41 -5.32 -11.77 -0.65
N SER A 42 -5.52 -12.96 -1.23
CA SER A 42 -4.43 -13.73 -1.83
C SER A 42 -3.83 -13.05 -3.08
N LEU A 43 -4.66 -12.41 -3.91
CA LEU A 43 -4.19 -11.59 -5.04
C LEU A 43 -3.39 -10.37 -4.57
N LEU A 44 -3.81 -9.68 -3.50
CA LEU A 44 -3.05 -8.57 -2.93
C LEU A 44 -1.65 -9.00 -2.48
N VAL A 45 -1.54 -10.14 -1.80
CA VAL A 45 -0.24 -10.69 -1.38
C VAL A 45 0.62 -11.09 -2.58
N MET A 46 0.01 -11.68 -3.62
CA MET A 46 0.73 -12.00 -4.87
C MET A 46 1.23 -10.73 -5.59
N MET A 47 0.47 -9.63 -5.56
CA MET A 47 0.90 -8.35 -6.13
C MET A 47 2.12 -7.75 -5.41
N ILE A 48 2.37 -8.06 -4.13
CA ILE A 48 3.60 -7.64 -3.44
C ILE A 48 4.83 -8.22 -4.15
N LEU A 49 4.76 -9.48 -4.60
CA LEU A 49 5.83 -10.11 -5.39
C LEU A 49 6.01 -9.41 -6.74
N GLY A 50 4.91 -8.99 -7.38
CA GLY A 50 4.96 -8.15 -8.58
C GLY A 50 5.62 -6.79 -8.32
N GLY A 51 5.44 -6.23 -7.12
CA GLY A 51 6.08 -4.99 -6.68
C GLY A 51 7.61 -5.07 -6.62
N ALA A 52 8.21 -6.26 -6.62
CA ALA A 52 9.67 -6.44 -6.70
C ALA A 52 10.28 -5.91 -8.01
N LEU A 53 9.46 -5.63 -9.03
CA LEU A 53 9.87 -4.94 -10.25
C LEU A 53 10.30 -3.49 -9.99
N LEU A 54 9.66 -2.77 -9.05
CA LEU A 54 9.94 -1.36 -8.77
C LEU A 54 11.42 -1.11 -8.36
N PRO A 55 12.00 -1.86 -7.40
CA PRO A 55 13.42 -1.76 -7.07
C PRO A 55 14.36 -2.11 -8.24
N ILE A 56 13.98 -3.06 -9.09
CA ILE A 56 14.79 -3.44 -10.27
C ILE A 56 14.86 -2.27 -11.25
N PHE A 57 13.72 -1.66 -11.58
CA PHE A 57 13.68 -0.46 -12.42
C PHE A 57 14.45 0.71 -11.78
N MET A 58 14.33 0.90 -10.47
CA MET A 58 15.08 1.91 -9.74
C MET A 58 16.59 1.69 -9.81
N GLY A 59 17.05 0.45 -9.65
CA GLY A 59 18.46 0.06 -9.77
C GLY A 59 19.02 0.29 -11.17
N MET A 60 18.28 -0.13 -12.20
CA MET A 60 18.67 0.11 -13.59
C MET A 60 18.84 1.60 -13.93
N ILE A 61 17.96 2.47 -13.40
CA ILE A 61 18.07 3.92 -13.60
C ILE A 61 19.22 4.51 -12.78
N ALA A 62 19.48 3.96 -11.59
CA ALA A 62 20.57 4.41 -10.71
C ALA A 62 21.92 4.19 -11.36
N ASP A 63 22.09 3.06 -12.04
CA ASP A 63 23.34 2.66 -12.69
C ASP A 63 23.63 3.46 -13.98
N ASN A 64 22.59 3.95 -14.68
CA ASN A 64 22.74 4.59 -16.00
C ASN A 64 22.71 6.13 -15.98
N TYR A 65 21.99 6.77 -15.05
CA TYR A 65 21.76 8.23 -15.08
C TYR A 65 22.29 8.93 -13.83
N SER A 66 21.78 8.58 -12.66
CA SER A 66 22.22 9.07 -11.35
C SER A 66 21.30 8.56 -10.25
N VAL A 67 21.87 8.22 -9.10
CA VAL A 67 21.12 7.80 -7.89
C VAL A 67 20.05 8.82 -7.47
N HIS A 68 20.30 10.12 -7.70
CA HIS A 68 19.34 11.19 -7.40
C HIS A 68 18.04 11.08 -8.20
N LEU A 69 18.11 10.71 -9.48
CA LEU A 69 16.90 10.56 -10.31
C LEU A 69 16.13 9.29 -9.95
N SER A 70 16.80 8.24 -9.47
CA SER A 70 16.14 7.02 -9.01
C SER A 70 15.18 7.23 -7.84
N PHE A 71 15.34 8.30 -7.05
CA PHE A 71 14.39 8.65 -5.99
C PHE A 71 13.03 9.14 -6.50
N ILE A 72 12.87 9.46 -7.80
CA ILE A 72 11.57 9.82 -8.36
C ILE A 72 10.57 8.65 -8.31
N ILE A 73 11.06 7.42 -8.44
CA ILE A 73 10.24 6.20 -8.43
C ILE A 73 9.55 6.00 -7.07
N PRO A 74 10.28 5.94 -5.93
CA PRO A 74 9.65 5.82 -4.63
C PRO A 74 8.71 6.99 -4.33
N VAL A 75 9.06 8.22 -4.71
CA VAL A 75 8.18 9.39 -4.55
C VAL A 75 6.86 9.21 -5.29
N PHE A 76 6.91 8.75 -6.55
CA PHE A 76 5.70 8.50 -7.34
C PHE A 76 4.83 7.39 -6.74
N SER A 77 5.43 6.31 -6.23
CA SER A 77 4.68 5.23 -5.57
C SER A 77 3.99 5.69 -4.27
N TYR A 78 4.65 6.52 -3.45
CA TYR A 78 4.01 7.09 -2.26
C TYR A 78 2.91 8.08 -2.61
N LEU A 79 3.06 8.87 -3.68
CA LEU A 79 2.00 9.76 -4.18
C LEU A 79 0.76 8.97 -4.63
N TYR A 80 0.95 7.85 -5.33
CA TYR A 80 -0.16 6.97 -5.72
C TYR A 80 -0.89 6.41 -4.51
N ILE A 81 -0.16 5.97 -3.48
CA ILE A 81 -0.76 5.48 -2.23
C ILE A 81 -1.51 6.61 -1.49
N ALA A 82 -0.95 7.82 -1.45
CA ALA A 82 -1.61 8.98 -0.85
C ALA A 82 -2.91 9.31 -1.58
N PHE A 83 -2.94 9.24 -2.91
CA PHE A 83 -4.16 9.39 -3.71
C PHE A 83 -5.19 8.28 -3.39
N TYR A 84 -4.75 7.02 -3.33
CA TYR A 84 -5.60 5.88 -2.98
C TYR A 84 -6.27 6.06 -1.61
N GLY A 85 -5.53 6.57 -0.63
CA GLY A 85 -6.01 6.83 0.73
C GLY A 85 -6.81 8.13 0.92
N LEU A 86 -6.86 9.04 -0.05
CA LEU A 86 -7.61 10.30 0.05
C LEU A 86 -8.94 10.25 -0.72
N ASP A 87 -8.90 9.84 -1.99
CA ASP A 87 -10.05 9.91 -2.91
C ASP A 87 -10.31 8.58 -3.64
N GLY A 88 -9.35 7.66 -3.60
CA GLY A 88 -9.45 6.36 -4.29
C GLY A 88 -10.34 5.32 -3.62
N TYR A 89 -10.60 5.42 -2.31
CA TYR A 89 -11.41 4.44 -1.58
C TYR A 89 -12.85 4.93 -1.43
N LYS A 90 -13.81 4.23 -2.06
CA LYS A 90 -15.23 4.42 -1.80
C LYS A 90 -15.61 3.57 -0.58
N PRO A 91 -15.98 4.16 0.57
CA PRO A 91 -16.37 3.38 1.73
C PRO A 91 -17.56 2.50 1.39
N PHE A 92 -17.42 1.19 1.61
CA PHE A 92 -18.48 0.24 1.34
C PHE A 92 -19.67 0.53 2.27
N PRO A 93 -20.87 0.86 1.76
CA PRO A 93 -21.99 1.25 2.59
C PRO A 93 -22.40 0.12 3.54
N HIS A 94 -22.65 0.44 4.81
CA HIS A 94 -23.03 -0.53 5.84
C HIS A 94 -24.26 -1.38 5.44
N HIS A 95 -25.20 -0.80 4.68
CA HIS A 95 -26.39 -1.51 4.18
C HIS A 95 -26.06 -2.69 3.25
N LYS A 96 -25.00 -2.59 2.44
CA LYS A 96 -24.56 -3.68 1.54
C LYS A 96 -23.83 -4.80 2.27
N MET A 97 -23.36 -4.58 3.50
CA MET A 97 -22.78 -5.65 4.31
C MET A 97 -23.84 -6.65 4.79
N VAL A 98 -25.08 -6.19 4.99
CA VAL A 98 -26.20 -7.03 5.42
C VAL A 98 -26.69 -7.94 4.28
N GLU A 99 -26.82 -7.41 3.06
CA GLU A 99 -27.21 -8.22 1.88
C GLU A 99 -26.23 -9.37 1.60
N VAL A 100 -24.92 -9.13 1.75
CA VAL A 100 -23.89 -10.16 1.52
C VAL A 100 -23.94 -11.26 2.59
N LEU A 101 -24.28 -10.92 3.83
CA LEU A 101 -24.41 -11.91 4.92
C LEU A 101 -25.68 -12.76 4.77
N GLU A 102 -26.78 -12.19 4.27
CA GLU A 102 -28.01 -12.94 3.93
C GLU A 102 -27.82 -13.85 2.69
N GLU A 103 -26.95 -13.50 1.74
CA GLU A 103 -26.63 -14.37 0.59
C GLU A 103 -25.75 -15.58 1.01
N ASP A 104 -24.88 -15.44 2.01
CA ASP A 104 -23.96 -16.50 2.48
C ASP A 104 -24.57 -17.44 3.55
N TYR A 105 -25.67 -17.04 4.22
CA TYR A 105 -26.38 -17.86 5.22
C TYR A 105 -27.90 -17.92 4.91
N PRO A 106 -28.37 -18.94 4.14
CA PRO A 106 -29.80 -19.15 3.87
C PRO A 106 -30.57 -19.70 5.08
#